data_AF-A0A2E4HMX2-F1
#
_entry.id   AF-A0A2E4HMX2-F1
#
_cell.length_a   1.000
_cell.length_b   1.000
_cell.length_c   1.000
_cell.angle_alpha   90.00
_cell.angle_beta   90.00
_cell.angle_gamma   90.00
#
_symmetry.space_group_name_H-M   'P 1'
#
loop_
_entity.id
_entity.type
_entity.pdbx_description
1 polymer ?
#
loop_
_entity_poly.entity_id
_entity_poly.type
_entity_poly.pdbx_seq_one_letter_code
_entity_poly.pdbx_strand_id
1 'polypeptide(L)'
;MRNSIKDVYIYLLLSTKVNEPNIINKIINNAKEIEDKETLQYHTERWETIAGSYFKCTERSPFTGSRIIYSYVLNGKENIYERDRILDYYKETGVSFQIRGLLLDVIKNELLTWPETRDKYVDNLSDESKGMREEDDRLYSPLSKLISKVTQ
;
A
#
# COMPACT_ATOMS: atom_id res chain seq x y z
N MET A 1 -16.31 -17.63 22.89
CA MET A 1 -16.42 -16.62 21.81
C MET A 1 -16.87 -15.31 22.43
N ARG A 2 -16.15 -14.19 22.21
CA ARG A 2 -16.70 -12.86 22.48
C ARG A 2 -17.57 -12.49 21.28
N ASN A 3 -18.89 -12.50 21.46
CA ASN A 3 -19.81 -12.00 20.45
C ASN A 3 -19.68 -10.48 20.36
N SER A 4 -19.61 -9.96 19.15
CA SER A 4 -19.64 -8.52 18.94
C SER A 4 -21.03 -7.97 19.28
N ILE A 5 -21.14 -6.67 19.54
CA ILE A 5 -22.43 -6.00 19.80
C ILE A 5 -23.38 -6.21 18.59
N LYS A 6 -22.85 -6.23 17.37
CA LYS A 6 -23.58 -6.55 16.13
C LYS A 6 -24.19 -7.95 16.19
N ASP A 7 -23.42 -8.95 16.60
CA ASP A 7 -23.88 -10.35 16.67
C ASP A 7 -25.01 -10.53 17.68
N VAL A 8 -24.91 -9.86 18.84
CA VAL A 8 -25.96 -9.90 19.87
C VAL A 8 -27.26 -9.30 19.34
N TYR A 9 -27.18 -8.19 18.60
CA TYR A 9 -28.35 -7.57 18.00
C TYR A 9 -29.02 -8.45 16.94
N ILE A 10 -28.22 -9.06 16.06
CA ILE A 10 -28.70 -10.01 15.04
C ILE A 10 -29.34 -11.23 15.71
N TYR A 11 -28.72 -11.76 16.76
CA TYR A 11 -29.26 -12.88 17.53
C TYR A 11 -30.64 -12.55 18.10
N LEU A 12 -30.79 -11.39 18.73
CA LEU A 12 -32.06 -10.94 19.29
C LEU A 12 -33.14 -10.79 18.21
N LEU A 13 -32.81 -10.21 17.07
CA LEU A 13 -33.75 -10.10 15.94
C LEU A 13 -34.18 -11.47 15.41
N LEU A 14 -33.23 -12.38 15.20
CA LEU A 14 -33.51 -13.73 14.70
C LEU A 14 -34.33 -14.56 15.70
N SER A 15 -34.13 -14.34 17.01
CA SER A 15 -34.89 -15.01 18.06
C SER A 15 -36.39 -14.68 18.03
N THR A 16 -36.78 -13.53 17.44
CA THR A 16 -38.20 -13.20 17.23
C THR A 16 -38.86 -13.99 16.10
N LYS A 17 -38.08 -14.66 15.25
CA LYS A 17 -38.54 -15.36 14.04
C LYS A 17 -38.29 -16.87 14.10
N VAL A 18 -37.23 -17.29 14.78
CA VAL A 18 -36.81 -18.69 14.90
C VAL A 18 -36.63 -19.01 16.37
N ASN A 19 -37.39 -19.97 16.90
CA ASN A 19 -37.32 -20.38 18.30
C ASN A 19 -36.32 -21.53 18.53
N GLU A 20 -35.19 -21.50 17.83
CA GLU A 20 -34.15 -22.52 17.95
C GLU A 20 -32.75 -21.86 17.98
N PRO A 21 -32.14 -21.71 19.18
CA PRO A 21 -30.85 -21.03 19.36
C PRO A 21 -29.72 -21.59 18.50
N ASN A 22 -29.71 -22.90 18.26
CA ASN A 22 -28.68 -23.57 17.45
C ASN A 22 -28.72 -23.11 15.99
N ILE A 23 -29.92 -22.94 15.43
CA ILE A 23 -30.11 -22.45 14.07
C ILE A 23 -29.63 -21.00 13.97
N ILE A 24 -29.98 -20.15 14.93
CA ILE A 24 -29.57 -18.74 14.96
C ILE A 24 -28.04 -18.62 15.01
N ASN A 25 -27.39 -19.35 15.91
CA ASN A 25 -25.92 -19.36 16.01
C ASN A 25 -25.26 -19.85 14.72
N LYS A 26 -25.84 -20.86 14.07
CA LYS A 26 -25.35 -21.37 12.79
C LYS A 26 -25.48 -20.31 11.68
N ILE A 27 -26.59 -19.56 11.64
CA ILE A 27 -26.78 -18.46 10.68
C ILE A 27 -25.71 -17.38 10.90
N ILE A 28 -25.48 -16.96 12.14
CA ILE A 28 -24.49 -15.92 12.47
C ILE A 28 -23.07 -16.38 12.10
N ASN A 29 -22.71 -17.63 12.41
CA ASN A 29 -21.39 -18.17 12.07
C ASN A 29 -21.20 -18.29 10.56
N ASN A 30 -22.18 -18.81 9.83
CA ASN A 30 -22.12 -18.90 8.37
C ASN A 30 -21.99 -17.51 7.73
N ALA A 31 -22.72 -16.52 8.24
CA ALA A 31 -22.61 -15.15 7.75
C ALA A 31 -21.20 -14.58 7.96
N LYS A 32 -20.59 -14.81 9.13
CA LYS A 32 -19.21 -14.39 9.40
C LYS A 32 -18.21 -15.08 8.48
N GLU A 33 -18.33 -16.39 8.28
CA GLU A 33 -17.45 -17.13 7.37
C GLU A 33 -17.52 -16.58 5.93
N ILE A 34 -18.71 -16.17 5.49
CA ILE A 34 -18.89 -15.51 4.19
C ILE A 34 -18.26 -14.12 4.18
N GLU A 35 -18.55 -13.28 5.19
CA GLU A 35 -17.98 -11.93 5.33
C GLU A 35 -16.43 -11.99 5.33
N ASP A 36 -15.84 -12.92 6.08
CA ASP A 36 -14.39 -13.12 6.17
C ASP A 36 -13.80 -13.57 4.83
N LYS A 37 -14.48 -14.48 4.13
CA LYS A 37 -14.06 -14.95 2.80
C LYS A 37 -14.11 -13.83 1.77
N GLU A 38 -15.17 -13.04 1.75
CA GLU A 38 -15.32 -11.89 0.85
C GLU A 38 -14.26 -10.83 1.15
N THR A 39 -14.00 -10.56 2.43
CA THR A 39 -12.95 -9.63 2.87
C THR A 39 -11.57 -10.09 2.39
N LEU A 40 -11.25 -11.38 2.58
CA LEU A 40 -9.99 -11.96 2.11
C LEU A 40 -9.86 -11.87 0.59
N GLN A 41 -10.93 -12.20 -0.14
CA GLN A 41 -10.95 -12.13 -1.60
C GLN A 41 -10.71 -10.70 -2.09
N TYR A 42 -11.41 -9.72 -1.49
CA TYR A 42 -11.22 -8.31 -1.79
C TYR A 42 -9.77 -7.87 -1.58
N HIS A 43 -9.16 -8.19 -0.43
CA HIS A 43 -7.78 -7.82 -0.16
C HIS A 43 -6.78 -8.52 -1.08
N THR A 44 -7.04 -9.78 -1.45
CA THR A 44 -6.23 -10.54 -2.41
C THR A 44 -6.28 -9.87 -3.78
N GLU A 45 -7.48 -9.58 -4.28
CA GLU A 45 -7.68 -8.91 -5.58
C GLU A 45 -7.02 -7.53 -5.59
N ARG A 46 -7.21 -6.73 -4.54
CA ARG A 46 -6.53 -5.42 -4.41
C ARG A 46 -5.03 -5.56 -4.38
N TRP A 47 -4.49 -6.56 -3.69
CA TRP A 47 -3.06 -6.81 -3.69
C TRP A 47 -2.56 -7.14 -5.10
N GLU A 48 -3.23 -8.03 -5.83
CA GLU A 48 -2.82 -8.43 -7.18
C GLU A 48 -2.92 -7.28 -8.20
N THR A 49 -4.01 -6.51 -8.15
CA THR A 49 -4.32 -5.42 -9.08
C THR A 49 -3.47 -4.18 -8.84
N ILE A 50 -3.14 -3.86 -7.58
CA ILE A 50 -2.36 -2.66 -7.24
C ILE A 50 -0.89 -2.98 -6.95
N ALA A 51 -0.62 -3.81 -5.94
CA ALA A 51 0.75 -4.11 -5.54
C ALA A 51 1.43 -5.04 -6.56
N GLY A 52 0.73 -6.07 -7.01
CA GLY A 52 1.21 -7.00 -8.03
C GLY A 52 1.50 -6.31 -9.36
N SER A 53 0.60 -5.44 -9.82
CA SER A 53 0.82 -4.68 -11.06
C SER A 53 2.05 -3.76 -10.99
N TYR A 54 2.31 -3.12 -9.83
CA TYR A 54 3.54 -2.33 -9.63
C TYR A 54 4.81 -3.17 -9.86
N PHE A 55 4.88 -4.37 -9.28
CA PHE A 55 6.05 -5.25 -9.44
C PHE A 55 6.16 -5.81 -10.86
N LYS A 56 5.03 -6.09 -11.52
CA LYS A 56 4.99 -6.52 -12.93
C LYS A 56 5.45 -5.43 -13.90
N CYS A 57 5.16 -4.16 -13.60
CA CYS A 57 5.63 -3.03 -14.40
C CYS A 57 7.14 -2.77 -14.25
N THR A 58 7.79 -3.39 -13.26
CA THR A 58 9.22 -3.20 -13.00
C THR A 58 10.05 -4.07 -13.92
N GLU A 59 10.59 -3.45 -14.97
CA GLU A 59 11.53 -4.11 -15.89
C GLU A 59 12.93 -4.22 -15.26
N ARG A 60 13.61 -5.34 -15.52
CA ARG A 60 15.00 -5.58 -15.10
C ARG A 60 15.86 -5.80 -16.33
N SER A 61 17.08 -5.27 -16.29
CA SER A 61 18.06 -5.47 -17.34
C SER A 61 18.41 -6.96 -17.42
N PRO A 62 18.38 -7.58 -18.61
CA PRO A 62 18.79 -8.98 -18.77
C PRO A 62 20.29 -9.18 -18.55
N PHE A 63 21.09 -8.10 -18.62
CA PHE A 63 22.54 -8.16 -18.49
C PHE A 63 23.02 -7.93 -17.05
N THR A 64 22.41 -6.99 -16.34
CA THR A 64 22.84 -6.61 -14.98
C THR A 64 21.88 -7.08 -13.89
N GLY A 65 20.67 -7.52 -14.24
CA GLY A 65 19.61 -7.85 -13.29
C GLY A 65 19.04 -6.64 -12.53
N SER A 66 19.63 -5.46 -12.71
CA SER A 66 19.21 -4.21 -12.09
C SER A 66 17.88 -3.72 -12.67
N ARG A 67 17.08 -3.07 -11.83
CA ARG A 67 15.86 -2.38 -12.26
C ARG A 67 16.22 -1.34 -13.33
N ILE A 68 15.50 -1.37 -14.45
CA ILE A 68 15.62 -0.33 -15.47
C ILE A 68 14.78 0.85 -14.99
N ILE A 69 15.43 2.00 -14.82
CA ILE A 69 14.80 3.23 -14.37
C ILE A 69 14.78 4.18 -15.56
N TYR A 70 13.57 4.53 -15.98
CA TYR A 70 13.29 5.20 -17.24
C TYR A 70 13.11 6.73 -17.12
N SER A 71 12.80 7.21 -15.91
CA SER A 71 12.57 8.64 -15.65
C SER A 71 13.41 9.12 -14.48
N TYR A 72 14.36 10.02 -14.77
CA TYR A 72 15.03 10.84 -13.77
C TYR A 72 14.85 12.31 -14.13
N VAL A 73 14.48 13.13 -13.15
CA VAL A 73 14.52 14.59 -13.28
C VAL A 73 15.88 15.08 -12.76
N LEU A 74 16.77 15.33 -13.72
CA LEU A 74 18.03 16.11 -13.70
C LEU A 74 19.25 15.63 -12.88
N ASN A 75 20.34 15.36 -13.61
CA ASN A 75 21.73 15.65 -13.20
C ASN A 75 22.42 16.55 -14.25
N GLY A 76 21.80 17.68 -14.58
CA GLY A 76 22.40 18.81 -15.32
C GLY A 76 23.00 18.56 -16.72
N LYS A 77 23.01 17.33 -17.25
CA LYS A 77 23.71 16.95 -18.49
C LYS A 77 22.86 16.16 -19.48
N GLU A 78 21.88 15.37 -19.04
CA GLU A 78 21.04 14.55 -19.92
C GLU A 78 19.59 14.54 -19.43
N ASN A 79 18.65 14.72 -20.37
CA ASN A 79 17.22 14.56 -20.14
C ASN A 79 16.81 13.16 -20.59
N ILE A 80 16.59 12.25 -19.64
CA ILE A 80 15.96 10.96 -19.92
C ILE A 80 14.60 10.97 -19.23
N TYR A 81 13.60 11.44 -19.97
CA TYR A 81 12.20 11.27 -19.62
C TYR A 81 11.60 10.24 -20.57
N GLU A 82 11.41 9.02 -20.08
CA GLU A 82 10.74 7.97 -20.82
C GLU A 82 9.47 7.53 -20.09
N ARG A 83 8.34 7.65 -20.79
CA ARG A 83 7.01 7.26 -20.29
C ARG A 83 6.99 5.82 -19.77
N ASP A 84 6.06 5.53 -18.86
CA ASP A 84 5.73 4.17 -18.46
C ASP A 84 5.43 3.31 -19.71
N ARG A 85 6.21 2.23 -19.88
CA ARG A 85 6.03 1.26 -20.96
C ARG A 85 4.88 0.31 -20.67
N ILE A 86 4.75 -0.13 -19.42
CA ILE A 86 3.65 -0.95 -18.92
C ILE A 86 2.72 -0.05 -18.11
N LEU A 87 1.48 0.10 -18.58
CA LEU A 87 0.50 1.05 -18.04
C LEU A 87 -0.48 0.42 -17.05
N ASP A 88 -0.37 -0.87 -16.75
CA ASP A 88 -1.38 -1.57 -15.92
C ASP A 88 -1.49 -0.97 -14.53
N TYR A 89 -0.36 -0.67 -13.90
CA TYR A 89 -0.35 0.04 -12.61
C TYR A 89 -0.97 1.44 -12.71
N TYR A 90 -0.69 2.18 -13.78
CA TYR A 90 -1.25 3.51 -14.00
C TYR A 90 -2.76 3.46 -14.24
N LYS A 91 -3.26 2.47 -14.98
CA LYS A 91 -4.71 2.30 -15.22
C LYS A 91 -5.48 2.03 -13.92
N GLU A 92 -4.90 1.27 -13.01
CA GLU A 92 -5.52 0.93 -11.72
C GLU A 92 -5.42 2.06 -10.69
N THR A 93 -4.34 2.85 -10.70
CA THR A 93 -4.04 3.80 -9.62
C THR A 93 -4.05 5.27 -10.04
N GLY A 94 -4.00 5.57 -11.33
CA GLY A 94 -3.77 6.91 -11.87
C GLY A 94 -2.36 7.45 -11.64
N VAL A 95 -1.45 6.65 -11.08
CA VAL A 95 -0.08 7.05 -10.72
C VAL A 95 0.92 6.25 -11.55
N SER A 96 1.95 6.92 -12.08
CA SER A 96 3.04 6.22 -12.78
C SER A 96 3.80 5.32 -11.80
N PHE A 97 4.12 4.10 -12.23
CA PHE A 97 4.90 3.19 -11.38
C PHE A 97 6.32 3.72 -11.14
N GLN A 98 6.84 4.52 -12.07
CA GLN A 98 8.14 5.17 -11.95
C GLN A 98 8.10 6.27 -10.89
N ILE A 99 7.03 7.08 -10.86
CA ILE A 99 6.83 8.11 -9.82
C ILE A 99 6.69 7.47 -8.44
N ARG A 100 5.91 6.39 -8.31
CA ARG A 100 5.87 5.64 -7.05
C ARG A 100 7.24 5.08 -6.68
N GLY A 101 7.98 4.55 -7.65
CA GLY A 101 9.34 4.07 -7.46
C GLY A 101 10.26 5.15 -6.92
N LEU A 102 10.24 6.33 -7.55
CA LEU A 102 10.99 7.51 -7.13
C LEU A 102 10.61 7.94 -5.72
N LEU A 103 9.31 8.02 -5.40
CA LEU A 103 8.85 8.36 -4.05
C LEU A 103 9.36 7.35 -3.03
N LEU A 104 9.28 6.04 -3.32
CA LEU A 104 9.83 5.02 -2.43
C LEU A 104 11.35 5.10 -2.32
N ASP A 105 12.05 5.49 -3.38
CA ASP A 105 13.50 5.66 -3.41
C ASP A 105 13.95 6.95 -2.72
N VAL A 106 13.11 7.99 -2.64
CA VAL A 106 13.33 9.21 -1.84
C VAL A 106 12.99 8.94 -0.37
N ILE A 107 11.90 8.21 -0.12
CA ILE A 107 11.48 7.81 1.23
C ILE A 107 12.38 6.69 1.78
N LYS A 108 13.25 6.08 0.95
CA LYS A 108 14.10 4.94 1.30
C LYS A 108 14.88 5.24 2.56
N ASN A 109 14.36 4.66 3.62
CA ASN A 109 14.84 4.65 4.97
C ASN A 109 15.95 3.59 5.06
N GLU A 110 17.03 3.86 5.79
CA GLU A 110 18.05 2.88 6.15
C GLU A 110 17.45 1.57 6.72
N LEU A 111 16.25 1.61 7.30
CA LEU A 111 15.52 0.42 7.77
C LEU A 111 15.11 -0.57 6.67
N LEU A 112 14.96 -0.14 5.42
CA LEU A 112 14.55 -1.01 4.30
C LEU A 112 15.73 -1.74 3.64
N THR A 113 16.97 -1.36 3.95
CA THR A 113 18.18 -2.01 3.44
C THR A 113 18.69 -3.14 4.34
N TRP A 114 18.10 -3.30 5.53
CA TRP A 114 18.51 -4.33 6.48
C TRP A 114 17.72 -5.63 6.25
N PRO A 115 18.38 -6.78 6.02
CA PRO A 115 17.70 -8.07 5.81
C PRO A 115 16.81 -8.52 6.98
N GLU A 116 17.01 -7.94 8.16
CA GLU A 116 16.52 -8.41 9.45
C GLU A 116 15.24 -7.68 9.93
N THR A 117 14.78 -6.64 9.24
CA THR A 117 13.71 -5.74 9.72
C THR A 117 12.29 -6.14 9.30
N ARG A 118 12.09 -7.34 8.72
CA ARG A 118 10.76 -7.78 8.25
C ARG A 118 9.66 -7.79 9.32
N ASP A 119 10.00 -7.81 10.61
CA ASP A 119 9.02 -7.99 11.69
C ASP A 119 9.06 -6.94 12.83
N LYS A 120 9.71 -5.78 12.66
CA LYS A 120 9.75 -4.76 13.74
C LYS A 120 9.24 -3.41 13.28
N TYR A 121 8.32 -2.87 14.08
CA TYR A 121 7.65 -1.58 13.95
C TYR A 121 8.57 -0.44 13.45
N VAL A 122 7.95 0.47 12.69
CA VAL A 122 8.52 1.55 11.85
C VAL A 122 9.26 2.65 12.63
N ASP A 123 9.57 2.47 13.92
CA ASP A 123 10.09 3.54 14.80
C ASP A 123 11.49 3.26 15.39
N ASN A 124 12.31 2.45 14.69
CA ASN A 124 13.70 2.18 15.07
C ASN A 124 14.72 2.97 14.22
N LEU A 125 14.43 4.23 13.92
CA LEU A 125 15.37 5.09 13.19
C LEU A 125 16.59 5.43 14.06
N SER A 126 17.79 5.35 13.47
CA SER A 126 19.00 5.93 14.06
C SER A 126 18.81 7.44 14.24
N ASP A 127 19.50 8.04 15.21
CA ASP A 127 19.41 9.48 15.43
C ASP A 127 19.92 10.28 14.23
N GLU A 128 20.86 9.72 13.46
CA GLU A 128 21.33 10.24 12.18
C GLU A 128 20.21 10.25 11.12
N SER A 129 19.48 9.13 10.98
CA SER A 129 18.31 9.04 10.09
C SER A 129 17.19 10.01 10.46
N LYS A 130 16.98 10.27 11.76
CA LYS A 130 16.01 11.28 12.21
C LYS A 130 16.45 12.68 11.81
N GLY A 131 17.74 13.01 12.01
CA GLY A 131 18.32 14.28 11.60
C GLY A 131 18.22 14.52 10.08
N MET A 132 18.53 13.51 9.27
CA MET A 132 18.39 13.60 7.80
C MET A 132 16.94 13.88 7.38
N ARG A 133 15.96 13.26 8.05
CA ARG A 133 14.53 13.51 7.76
C ARG A 133 14.08 14.91 8.11
N GLU A 134 14.54 15.45 9.24
CA GLU A 134 14.26 16.84 9.61
C GLU A 134 14.84 17.81 8.57
N GLU A 135 16.03 17.51 8.05
CA GLU A 135 16.68 18.31 7.02
C GLU A 135 15.95 18.21 5.66
N ASP A 136 15.55 17.00 5.26
CA ASP A 136 14.75 16.76 4.05
C ASP A 136 13.38 17.44 4.12
N ASP A 137 12.66 17.34 5.26
CA ASP A 137 11.39 18.04 5.46
C ASP A 137 11.57 19.56 5.37
N ARG A 138 12.69 20.08 5.89
CA ARG A 138 13.02 21.50 5.75
C ARG A 138 13.25 21.88 4.28
N LEU A 139 13.91 21.03 3.51
CA LEU A 139 14.27 21.29 2.12
C LEU A 139 13.06 21.16 1.17
N TYR A 140 12.24 20.13 1.36
CA TYR A 140 11.17 19.75 0.42
C TYR A 140 9.78 20.22 0.84
N SER A 141 9.52 20.53 2.13
CA SER A 141 8.20 21.05 2.54
C SER A 141 7.81 22.37 1.85
N PRO A 142 8.73 23.30 1.51
CA PRO A 142 8.38 24.49 0.73
C PRO A 142 7.87 24.14 -0.67
N LEU A 143 8.51 23.17 -1.35
CA LEU A 143 8.11 22.67 -2.66
C LEU A 143 6.74 21.98 -2.59
N SER A 144 6.52 21.13 -1.58
CA SER A 144 5.23 20.47 -1.34
C SER A 144 4.09 21.48 -1.19
N LYS A 145 4.30 22.54 -0.38
CA LYS A 145 3.32 23.62 -0.20
C LYS A 145 3.02 24.38 -1.48
N LEU A 146 3.99 24.53 -2.38
CA LEU A 146 3.79 25.18 -3.67
C LEU A 146 2.95 24.29 -4.61
N ILE A 147 3.24 23.00 -4.67
CA ILE A 147 2.49 22.03 -5.48
C ILE A 147 1.01 22.00 -5.05
N SER A 148 0.74 21.91 -3.74
CA SER A 148 -0.63 21.87 -3.21
C SER A 148 -1.44 23.14 -3.47
N LYS A 149 -0.79 24.29 -3.65
CA LYS A 149 -1.46 25.56 -3.98
C LYS A 149 -1.84 25.68 -5.46
N VAL A 150 -1.14 24.99 -6.35
CA VAL A 150 -1.38 25.03 -7.80
C VAL A 150 -2.52 24.09 -8.21
N THR A 151 -2.93 23.17 -7.33
CA THR A 151 -3.99 22.18 -7.59
C THR A 151 -5.37 22.58 -7.07
N GLN A 152 -5.55 23.83 -6.62
CA GLN A 152 -6.86 24.45 -6.31
C GLN A 152 -7.25 25.42 -7.41
#